data_AF-A0A4Y3USW9-F1
#
_entry.id   AF-A0A4Y3USW9-F1
#
_cell.length_a   1.000
_cell.length_b   1.000
_cell.length_c   1.000
_cell.angle_alpha   90.00
_cell.angle_beta   90.00
_cell.angle_gamma   90.00
#
_symmetry.space_group_name_H-M   'P 1'
#
loop_
_entity.id
_entity.type
_entity.pdbx_description
1 polymer ?
#
loop_
_entity_poly.entity_id
_entity_poly.type
_entity_poly.pdbx_seq_one_letter_code
_entity_poly.pdbx_strand_id
1 'polypeptide(L)'
;MTVRRVDWVSPARFAPFLTACDDDEQLAWDLYEWNARVASALFECFHHTEVLLRNSMMTRLSTIHPLDYPWQQALESVVKATERRMDATTKVATPDAIISELTLGFWTNLLEQRPANEELWRKHLRHVFPGSPGTREAVHKAVTDMRNLRNRCAHQDSLLDFDPGIELKKLLSLVEWIDPHAREWIEGIQSVSAIALARPVPPVRDVVVIAATTETIDMYERVAAYVCGNDRSIAQVTHVGFYLNKQIEPYFPRVEERIVPARWNLEEVKRLSLSDAPADRDLAKVMGYCLKNGWEPGAQVQVFLLSPKKASSTTKRQGPIIHEKSGRGSAFVKNPRYFAHSALVAADNTTHLS
;
A
#
# COMPACT_ATOMS: atom_id res chain seq x y z
N MET A 1 28.99 -1.04 -23.47
CA MET A 1 28.08 -1.98 -22.79
C MET A 1 28.56 -2.11 -21.36
N THR A 2 27.69 -1.86 -20.39
CA THR A 2 28.00 -2.06 -18.97
C THR A 2 28.10 -3.56 -18.70
N VAL A 3 29.17 -4.03 -18.07
CA VAL A 3 29.33 -5.44 -17.72
C VAL A 3 28.43 -5.74 -16.51
N ARG A 4 27.57 -6.76 -16.61
CA ARG A 4 26.71 -7.25 -15.52
C ARG A 4 26.99 -8.73 -15.29
N ARG A 5 26.96 -9.17 -14.02
CA ARG A 5 27.25 -10.57 -13.65
C ARG A 5 26.41 -11.00 -12.44
N VAL A 6 25.77 -12.16 -12.55
CA VAL A 6 24.82 -12.67 -11.54
C VAL A 6 25.50 -12.99 -10.20
N ASP A 7 26.81 -13.26 -10.22
CA ASP A 7 27.63 -13.49 -9.02
C ASP A 7 27.69 -12.28 -8.07
N TRP A 8 27.48 -11.05 -8.56
CA TRP A 8 27.47 -9.84 -7.72
C TRP A 8 26.22 -9.71 -6.83
N VAL A 9 25.09 -10.28 -7.24
CA VAL A 9 23.79 -10.13 -6.57
C VAL A 9 23.28 -11.43 -5.95
N SER A 10 23.97 -12.55 -6.18
CA SER A 10 23.57 -13.94 -5.89
C SER A 10 22.40 -14.45 -6.76
N PRO A 11 22.45 -15.73 -7.20
CA PRO A 11 21.37 -16.32 -7.99
C PRO A 11 20.01 -16.26 -7.30
N ALA A 12 19.96 -16.46 -5.98
CA ALA A 12 18.71 -16.48 -5.23
C ALA A 12 17.99 -15.13 -5.22
N ARG A 13 18.73 -14.01 -5.12
CA ARG A 13 18.13 -12.66 -5.19
C ARG A 13 17.77 -12.25 -6.61
N PHE A 14 18.46 -12.79 -7.60
CA PHE A 14 18.21 -12.47 -9.02
C PHE A 14 17.07 -13.30 -9.62
N ALA A 15 16.82 -14.50 -9.10
CA ALA A 15 15.81 -15.43 -9.59
C ALA A 15 14.39 -14.82 -9.77
N PRO A 16 13.86 -13.99 -8.85
CA PRO A 16 12.54 -13.37 -9.05
C PRO A 16 12.48 -12.49 -10.30
N PHE A 17 13.58 -11.82 -10.65
CA PHE A 17 13.67 -10.96 -11.83
C PHE A 17 13.78 -11.77 -13.11
N LEU A 18 14.56 -12.86 -13.11
CA LEU A 18 14.61 -13.83 -14.23
C LEU A 18 13.23 -14.43 -14.50
N THR A 19 12.56 -14.92 -13.46
CA THR A 19 11.21 -15.49 -13.60
C THR A 19 10.20 -14.47 -14.12
N ALA A 20 10.33 -13.18 -13.74
CA ALA A 20 9.45 -12.12 -14.22
C ALA A 20 9.71 -11.73 -15.69
N CYS A 21 10.83 -12.16 -16.27
CA CYS A 21 11.28 -11.84 -17.62
C CYS A 21 11.44 -13.08 -18.50
N ASP A 22 10.76 -14.19 -18.18
CA ASP A 22 10.84 -15.46 -18.92
C ASP A 22 12.29 -15.93 -19.17
N ASP A 23 13.13 -15.79 -18.12
CA ASP A 23 14.57 -16.12 -18.10
C ASP A 23 15.45 -15.28 -19.06
N ASP A 24 14.95 -14.16 -19.59
CA ASP A 24 15.77 -13.16 -20.27
C ASP A 24 16.63 -12.39 -19.26
N GLU A 25 17.93 -12.71 -19.23
CA GLU A 25 18.88 -12.11 -18.29
C GLU A 25 19.04 -10.59 -18.46
N GLN A 26 19.00 -10.07 -19.69
CA GLN A 26 19.20 -8.65 -19.96
C GLN A 26 18.01 -7.83 -19.42
N LEU A 27 16.79 -8.29 -19.68
CA LEU A 27 15.57 -7.70 -19.14
C LEU A 27 15.49 -7.83 -17.61
N ALA A 28 15.90 -8.98 -17.06
CA ALA A 28 15.95 -9.20 -15.61
C ALA A 28 16.91 -8.22 -14.92
N TRP A 29 18.05 -7.91 -15.52
CA TRP A 29 18.98 -6.89 -15.01
C TRP A 29 18.38 -5.49 -15.02
N ASP A 30 17.74 -5.09 -16.13
CA ASP A 30 17.10 -3.78 -16.22
C ASP A 30 15.99 -3.64 -15.18
N LEU A 31 15.24 -4.73 -14.93
CA LEU A 31 14.21 -4.79 -13.89
C LEU A 31 14.79 -4.80 -12.46
N TYR A 32 15.90 -5.47 -12.22
CA TYR A 32 16.62 -5.46 -10.94
C TYR A 32 17.12 -4.05 -10.58
N GLU A 33 17.75 -3.36 -11.54
CA GLU A 33 18.22 -1.98 -11.36
C GLU A 33 17.05 -1.00 -11.21
N TRP A 34 15.92 -1.24 -11.89
CA TRP A 34 14.68 -0.50 -11.65
C TRP A 34 14.14 -0.71 -10.23
N ASN A 35 14.13 -1.94 -9.71
CA ASN A 35 13.70 -2.25 -8.34
C ASN A 35 14.52 -1.46 -7.30
N ALA A 36 15.84 -1.38 -7.48
CA ALA A 36 16.72 -0.58 -6.62
C ALA A 36 16.37 0.92 -6.69
N ARG A 37 16.08 1.45 -7.89
CA ARG A 37 15.63 2.85 -8.07
C ARG A 37 14.30 3.12 -7.36
N VAL A 38 13.34 2.21 -7.46
CA VAL A 38 12.06 2.29 -6.72
C VAL A 38 12.30 2.31 -5.22
N ALA A 39 13.11 1.40 -4.69
CA ALA A 39 13.45 1.33 -3.27
C ALA A 39 14.10 2.65 -2.79
N SER A 40 15.03 3.21 -3.57
CA SER A 40 15.67 4.49 -3.28
C SER A 40 14.68 5.65 -3.23
N ALA A 41 13.76 5.73 -4.19
CA ALA A 41 12.75 6.78 -4.25
C ALA A 41 11.72 6.67 -3.11
N LEU A 42 11.32 5.45 -2.74
CA LEU A 42 10.46 5.24 -1.58
C LEU A 42 11.16 5.63 -0.27
N PHE A 43 12.48 5.43 -0.18
CA PHE A 43 13.27 5.82 0.99
C PHE A 43 13.29 7.33 1.24
N GLU A 44 13.28 8.15 0.19
CA GLU A 44 13.10 9.60 0.30
C GLU A 44 11.78 9.92 1.01
N CYS A 45 10.68 9.31 0.57
CA CYS A 45 9.37 9.50 1.19
C CYS A 45 9.34 8.95 2.64
N PHE A 46 9.94 7.78 2.90
CA PHE A 46 10.01 7.24 4.26
C PHE A 46 10.78 8.16 5.20
N HIS A 47 11.87 8.75 4.75
CA HIS A 47 12.66 9.69 5.54
C HIS A 47 11.80 10.87 6.02
N HIS A 48 11.08 11.52 5.10
CA HIS A 48 10.24 12.67 5.45
C HIS A 48 9.06 12.28 6.35
N THR A 49 8.35 11.19 6.02
CA THR A 49 7.21 10.73 6.83
C THR A 49 7.63 10.31 8.23
N GLU A 50 8.79 9.65 8.37
CA GLU A 50 9.30 9.23 9.66
C GLU A 50 9.68 10.42 10.55
N VAL A 51 10.36 11.44 10.00
CA VAL A 51 10.68 12.68 10.74
C VAL A 51 9.39 13.41 11.15
N LEU A 52 8.43 13.55 10.23
CA LEU A 52 7.14 14.17 10.51
C LEU A 52 6.40 13.43 11.64
N LEU A 53 6.25 12.12 11.53
CA LEU A 53 5.56 11.29 12.53
C LEU A 53 6.18 11.46 13.92
N ARG A 54 7.51 11.37 14.01
CA ARG A 54 8.25 11.50 15.28
C ARG A 54 8.04 12.87 15.91
N ASN A 55 8.20 13.93 15.14
CA ASN A 55 8.07 15.30 15.62
C ASN A 55 6.63 15.62 16.04
N SER A 56 5.64 15.16 15.28
CA SER A 56 4.23 15.37 15.60
C SER A 56 3.81 14.59 16.85
N MET A 57 4.28 13.35 17.01
CA MET A 57 4.07 12.58 18.24
C MET A 57 4.75 13.28 19.41
N MET A 58 6.03 13.67 19.29
CA MET A 58 6.77 14.33 20.37
C MET A 58 6.11 15.64 20.80
N THR A 59 5.71 16.49 19.85
CA THR A 59 5.02 17.76 20.15
C THR A 59 3.74 17.52 20.95
N ARG A 60 3.02 16.43 20.69
CA ARG A 60 1.87 16.06 21.53
C ARG A 60 2.29 15.55 22.91
N LEU A 61 3.34 14.73 22.98
CA LEU A 61 3.81 14.17 24.24
C LEU A 61 4.46 15.20 25.16
N SER A 62 5.04 16.28 24.62
CA SER A 62 5.63 17.36 25.42
C SER A 62 4.58 18.20 26.17
N THR A 63 3.31 18.11 25.79
CA THR A 63 2.20 18.82 26.47
C THR A 63 1.70 18.10 27.72
N ILE A 64 2.26 16.93 28.04
CA ILE A 64 1.76 16.08 29.12
C ILE A 64 2.41 16.49 30.43
N HIS A 65 1.60 16.60 31.48
CA HIS A 65 2.11 16.93 32.80
C HIS A 65 3.13 15.85 33.24
N PRO A 66 4.30 16.23 33.81
CA PRO A 66 5.33 15.28 34.20
C PRO A 66 4.87 14.16 35.16
N LEU A 67 3.82 14.41 35.94
CA LEU A 67 3.22 13.42 36.86
C LEU A 67 2.12 12.56 36.24
N ASP A 68 1.59 12.94 35.06
CA ASP A 68 0.52 12.22 34.37
C ASP A 68 1.05 11.19 33.37
N TYR A 69 2.37 11.11 33.17
CA TYR A 69 2.98 10.29 32.12
C TYR A 69 3.76 9.07 32.64
N PRO A 70 3.65 7.90 31.97
CA PRO A 70 4.36 6.68 32.33
C PRO A 70 5.82 6.65 31.85
N TRP A 71 6.59 7.73 31.99
CA TRP A 71 8.07 7.58 32.00
C TRP A 71 8.54 6.75 33.22
N GLN A 72 7.62 6.46 34.16
CA GLN A 72 7.84 5.50 35.25
C GLN A 72 8.01 4.05 34.76
N GLN A 73 7.56 3.71 33.55
CA GLN A 73 8.11 2.55 32.85
C GLN A 73 9.33 3.05 32.08
N ALA A 74 10.51 2.78 32.60
CA ALA A 74 11.75 2.95 31.87
C ALA A 74 11.67 2.11 30.58
N LEU A 75 11.23 2.72 29.48
CA LEU A 75 11.34 2.10 28.16
C LEU A 75 12.84 1.92 27.95
N GLU A 76 13.32 0.68 28.01
CA GLU A 76 14.75 0.37 27.98
C GLU A 76 15.46 1.08 26.81
N SER A 77 14.76 1.26 25.69
CA SER A 77 15.27 2.00 24.52
C SER A 77 15.57 3.46 24.82
N VAL A 78 14.76 4.14 25.64
CA VAL A 78 14.96 5.54 26.07
C VAL A 78 16.11 5.63 27.05
N VAL A 79 16.23 4.68 27.98
CA VAL A 79 17.36 4.61 28.91
C VAL A 79 18.66 4.41 28.13
N LYS A 80 18.70 3.39 27.26
CA LYS A 80 19.86 3.09 26.41
C LYS A 80 20.23 4.26 25.49
N ALA A 81 19.24 4.98 24.95
CA ALA A 81 19.47 6.17 24.14
C ALA A 81 20.03 7.33 24.97
N THR A 82 19.48 7.57 26.16
CA THR A 82 19.98 8.56 27.13
C THR A 82 21.43 8.27 27.50
N GLU A 83 21.76 7.02 27.85
CA GLU A 83 23.12 6.62 28.20
C GLU A 83 24.13 6.86 27.07
N ARG A 84 23.76 6.57 25.82
CA ARG A 84 24.62 6.80 24.64
C ARG A 84 24.80 8.27 24.28
N ARG A 85 23.78 9.10 24.54
CA ARG A 85 23.75 10.52 24.16
C ARG A 85 24.02 11.47 25.32
N MET A 86 24.34 10.92 26.48
CA MET A 86 24.72 11.68 27.66
C MET A 86 26.00 12.45 27.37
N ASP A 87 25.96 13.76 27.51
CA ASP A 87 27.14 14.59 27.39
C ASP A 87 28.17 14.20 28.47
N ALA A 88 29.43 14.02 28.05
CA ALA A 88 30.48 13.52 28.92
C ALA A 88 30.74 14.43 30.12
N THR A 89 30.45 15.73 29.98
CA THR A 89 30.74 16.80 30.95
C THR A 89 29.53 17.09 31.83
N THR A 90 28.37 17.38 31.24
CA THR A 90 27.15 17.77 31.95
C THR A 90 26.35 16.59 32.48
N LYS A 91 26.63 15.37 32.02
CA LYS A 91 25.87 14.16 32.34
C LYS A 91 24.38 14.27 32.03
N VAL A 92 24.02 15.09 31.05
CA VAL A 92 22.64 15.28 30.57
C VAL A 92 22.59 14.96 29.07
N ALA A 93 21.56 14.23 28.64
CA ALA A 93 21.23 14.08 27.24
C ALA A 93 20.08 15.04 26.88
N THR A 94 20.16 15.72 25.75
CA THR A 94 19.05 16.57 25.30
C THR A 94 17.89 15.71 24.78
N PRO A 95 16.63 16.16 24.90
CA PRO A 95 15.48 15.45 24.33
C PRO A 95 15.69 15.11 22.86
N ASP A 96 16.15 16.07 22.05
CA ASP A 96 16.39 15.88 20.61
C ASP A 96 17.44 14.81 20.32
N ALA A 97 18.51 14.73 21.12
CA ALA A 97 19.54 13.71 20.97
C ALA A 97 18.99 12.30 21.26
N ILE A 98 18.18 12.16 22.32
CA ILE A 98 17.52 10.89 22.66
C ILE A 98 16.55 10.49 21.53
N ILE A 99 15.74 11.43 21.06
CA ILE A 99 14.73 11.19 20.01
C ILE A 99 15.37 10.71 18.71
N SER A 100 16.50 11.30 18.34
CA SER A 100 17.23 10.91 17.12
C SER A 100 17.72 9.44 17.14
N GLU A 101 17.95 8.87 18.33
CA GLU A 101 18.35 7.47 18.52
C GLU A 101 17.18 6.48 18.50
N LEU A 102 15.95 6.95 18.75
CA LEU A 102 14.79 6.08 18.76
C LEU A 102 14.48 5.63 17.33
N THR A 103 14.26 4.33 17.14
CA THR A 103 13.94 3.75 15.82
C THR A 103 12.48 3.95 15.47
N LEU A 104 12.12 3.84 14.19
CA LEU A 104 10.71 3.82 13.77
C LEU A 104 9.88 2.78 14.56
N GLY A 105 10.49 1.65 14.90
CA GLY A 105 9.85 0.60 15.71
C GLY A 105 9.39 1.08 17.08
N PHE A 106 10.17 1.94 17.76
CA PHE A 106 9.75 2.54 19.03
C PHE A 106 8.43 3.31 18.88
N TRP A 107 8.33 4.15 17.85
CA TRP A 107 7.14 4.98 17.59
C TRP A 107 5.92 4.14 17.20
N THR A 108 6.13 3.08 16.41
CA THR A 108 5.07 2.10 16.11
C THR A 108 4.56 1.43 17.39
N ASN A 109 5.46 1.06 18.32
CA ASN A 109 5.09 0.36 19.55
C ASN A 109 4.24 1.21 20.50
N LEU A 110 4.31 2.54 20.43
CA LEU A 110 3.42 3.44 21.19
C LEU A 110 1.97 3.40 20.68
N LEU A 111 1.77 2.98 19.44
CA LEU A 111 0.47 2.86 18.78
C LEU A 111 -0.13 1.46 18.92
N GLU A 112 0.60 0.47 19.43
CA GLU A 112 0.11 -0.90 19.63
C GLU A 112 -1.14 -0.94 20.52
N GLN A 113 -2.04 -1.89 20.21
CA GLN A 113 -3.21 -2.18 21.01
C GLN A 113 -2.88 -2.97 22.28
N ARG A 114 -2.35 -2.28 23.28
CA ARG A 114 -2.09 -2.86 24.60
C ARG A 114 -2.61 -1.96 25.72
N PRO A 115 -3.03 -2.50 26.87
CA PRO A 115 -3.56 -1.71 27.99
C PRO A 115 -2.66 -0.55 28.39
N ALA A 116 -1.33 -0.76 28.36
CA ALA A 116 -0.34 0.27 28.70
C ALA A 116 -0.37 1.51 27.77
N ASN A 117 -0.87 1.38 26.54
CA ASN A 117 -0.93 2.47 25.57
C ASN A 117 -2.35 3.08 25.46
N GLU A 118 -3.34 2.58 26.21
CA GLU A 118 -4.75 2.99 26.06
C GLU A 118 -4.98 4.46 26.41
N GLU A 119 -4.53 4.86 27.60
CA GLU A 119 -4.64 6.26 28.02
C GLU A 119 -3.79 7.18 27.16
N LEU A 120 -2.60 6.72 26.77
CA LEU A 120 -1.69 7.44 25.89
C LEU A 120 -2.36 7.79 24.56
N TRP A 121 -3.03 6.82 23.95
CA TRP A 121 -3.81 7.03 22.74
C TRP A 121 -4.98 7.97 22.97
N ARG A 122 -5.83 7.64 23.95
CA ARG A 122 -7.11 8.32 24.19
C ARG A 122 -6.93 9.78 24.59
N LYS A 123 -5.90 10.12 25.36
CA LYS A 123 -5.68 11.49 25.85
C LYS A 123 -4.77 12.30 24.92
N HIS A 124 -3.86 11.66 24.18
CA HIS A 124 -2.78 12.38 23.48
C HIS A 124 -2.59 11.95 22.02
N LEU A 125 -2.19 10.70 21.75
CA LEU A 125 -1.72 10.33 20.41
C LEU A 125 -2.81 10.38 19.33
N ARG A 126 -4.09 10.19 19.66
CA ARG A 126 -5.17 10.37 18.67
C ARG A 126 -5.19 11.77 18.06
N HIS A 127 -4.70 12.77 18.79
CA HIS A 127 -4.68 14.17 18.37
C HIS A 127 -3.46 14.51 17.50
N VAL A 128 -2.56 13.55 17.27
CA VAL A 128 -1.50 13.60 16.24
C VAL A 128 -2.09 13.36 14.85
N PHE A 129 -3.22 12.62 14.77
CA PHE A 129 -3.81 12.16 13.51
C PHE A 129 -5.23 12.72 13.30
N PRO A 130 -5.42 14.05 13.25
CA PRO A 130 -6.74 14.66 13.11
C PRO A 130 -7.49 14.24 11.84
N GLY A 131 -6.78 13.87 10.76
CA GLY A 131 -7.39 13.41 9.51
C GLY A 131 -7.67 11.90 9.44
N SER A 132 -7.30 11.13 10.46
CA SER A 132 -7.49 9.67 10.48
C SER A 132 -8.95 9.26 10.68
N PRO A 133 -9.30 7.98 10.47
CA PRO A 133 -10.58 7.40 10.88
C PRO A 133 -10.90 7.51 12.39
N GLY A 134 -9.98 8.00 13.21
CA GLY A 134 -10.16 8.18 14.66
C GLY A 134 -9.88 6.92 15.50
N THR A 135 -9.54 5.79 14.88
CA THR A 135 -9.24 4.54 15.58
C THR A 135 -7.73 4.29 15.69
N ARG A 136 -7.28 3.77 16.84
CA ARG A 136 -5.87 3.39 17.05
C ARG A 136 -5.44 2.30 16.08
N GLU A 137 -6.32 1.32 15.84
CA GLU A 137 -6.06 0.22 14.91
C GLU A 137 -5.68 0.72 13.52
N ALA A 138 -6.46 1.68 13.01
CA ALA A 138 -6.23 2.25 11.70
C ALA A 138 -4.83 2.88 11.59
N VAL A 139 -4.48 3.74 12.55
CA VAL A 139 -3.19 4.42 12.57
C VAL A 139 -2.04 3.43 12.78
N HIS A 140 -2.17 2.53 13.76
CA HIS A 140 -1.16 1.51 14.05
C HIS A 140 -0.89 0.63 12.84
N LYS A 141 -1.94 0.19 12.13
CA LYS A 141 -1.81 -0.61 10.91
C LYS A 141 -1.07 0.17 9.82
N ALA A 142 -1.45 1.42 9.53
CA ALA A 142 -0.80 2.21 8.49
C ALA A 142 0.70 2.46 8.78
N VAL A 143 1.05 2.77 10.03
CA VAL A 143 2.46 2.96 10.45
C VAL A 143 3.22 1.62 10.38
N THR A 144 2.58 0.51 10.74
CA THR A 144 3.17 -0.83 10.65
C THR A 144 3.42 -1.25 9.20
N ASP A 145 2.46 -1.01 8.31
CA ASP A 145 2.59 -1.31 6.88
C ASP A 145 3.73 -0.50 6.26
N MET A 146 3.82 0.82 6.57
CA MET A 146 4.96 1.67 6.19
C MET A 146 6.29 1.10 6.70
N ARG A 147 6.37 0.73 7.99
CA ARG A 147 7.58 0.16 8.61
C ARG A 147 8.02 -1.12 7.89
N ASN A 148 7.07 -2.00 7.58
CA ASN A 148 7.34 -3.27 6.92
C ASN A 148 7.89 -3.06 5.50
N LEU A 149 7.27 -2.17 4.71
CA LEU A 149 7.75 -1.83 3.37
C LEU A 149 9.13 -1.15 3.40
N ARG A 150 9.34 -0.21 4.34
CA ARG A 150 10.64 0.44 4.55
C ARG A 150 11.73 -0.58 4.88
N ASN A 151 11.44 -1.55 5.76
CA ASN A 151 12.40 -2.60 6.11
C ASN A 151 12.68 -3.53 4.93
N ARG A 152 11.67 -3.81 4.10
CA ARG A 152 11.83 -4.57 2.86
C ARG A 152 12.80 -3.89 1.89
N CYS A 153 12.63 -2.57 1.69
CA CYS A 153 13.55 -1.75 0.91
C CYS A 153 14.96 -1.77 1.53
N ALA A 154 15.08 -1.64 2.85
CA ALA A 154 16.37 -1.66 3.56
C ALA A 154 17.15 -2.97 3.34
N HIS A 155 16.42 -4.10 3.29
CA HIS A 155 16.99 -5.44 3.09
C HIS A 155 17.24 -5.81 1.62
N GLN A 156 17.04 -4.86 0.69
CA GLN A 156 17.25 -5.05 -0.75
C GLN A 156 16.43 -6.23 -1.29
N ASP A 157 15.21 -6.39 -0.80
CA ASP A 157 14.30 -7.44 -1.23
C ASP A 157 13.54 -7.03 -2.50
N SER A 158 12.94 -8.02 -3.18
CA SER A 158 12.13 -7.79 -4.37
C SER A 158 10.85 -7.01 -4.03
N LEU A 159 10.55 -5.98 -4.83
CA LEU A 159 9.32 -5.20 -4.78
C LEU A 159 8.35 -5.55 -5.92
N LEU A 160 8.61 -6.65 -6.66
CA LEU A 160 7.80 -7.02 -7.83
C LEU A 160 6.35 -7.36 -7.50
N ASP A 161 6.07 -7.79 -6.27
CA ASP A 161 4.73 -8.13 -5.79
C ASP A 161 3.90 -6.91 -5.32
N PHE A 162 4.47 -5.71 -5.44
CA PHE A 162 3.86 -4.44 -5.03
C PHE A 162 3.68 -3.53 -6.24
N ASP A 163 2.67 -2.67 -6.17
CA ASP A 163 2.56 -1.50 -7.02
C ASP A 163 3.15 -0.29 -6.28
N PRO A 164 4.31 0.25 -6.70
CA PRO A 164 4.96 1.36 -5.99
C PRO A 164 4.07 2.61 -5.91
N GLY A 165 3.18 2.82 -6.88
CA GLY A 165 2.25 3.94 -6.87
C GLY A 165 1.16 3.78 -5.80
N ILE A 166 0.66 2.57 -5.59
CA ILE A 166 -0.27 2.27 -4.49
C ILE A 166 0.43 2.47 -3.15
N GLU A 167 1.65 1.96 -3.00
CA GLU A 167 2.38 2.08 -1.74
C GLU A 167 2.74 3.53 -1.39
N LEU A 168 3.12 4.35 -2.39
CA LEU A 168 3.24 5.79 -2.22
C LEU A 168 1.92 6.41 -1.76
N LYS A 169 0.79 6.08 -2.41
CA LYS A 169 -0.52 6.65 -2.07
C LYS A 169 -0.96 6.25 -0.65
N LYS A 170 -0.65 5.02 -0.19
CA LYS A 170 -0.85 4.61 1.22
C LYS A 170 -0.04 5.46 2.18
N LEU A 171 1.23 5.72 1.85
CA LEU A 171 2.12 6.57 2.64
C LEU A 171 1.62 8.02 2.70
N LEU A 172 1.23 8.60 1.57
CA LEU A 172 0.68 9.96 1.49
C LEU A 172 -0.63 10.09 2.27
N SER A 173 -1.47 9.05 2.28
CA SER A 173 -2.69 9.03 3.10
C SER A 173 -2.39 9.02 4.61
N LEU A 174 -1.35 8.32 5.05
CA LEU A 174 -0.87 8.41 6.43
C LEU A 174 -0.33 9.81 6.76
N VAL A 175 0.42 10.43 5.84
CA VAL A 175 0.92 11.81 6.01
C VAL A 175 -0.24 12.79 6.13
N GLU A 176 -1.28 12.66 5.29
CA GLU A 176 -2.47 13.51 5.33
C GLU A 176 -3.21 13.42 6.66
N TRP A 177 -3.20 12.26 7.31
CA TRP A 177 -3.80 12.12 8.63
C TRP A 177 -3.11 12.99 9.67
N ILE A 178 -1.82 13.24 9.52
CA ILE A 178 -1.02 14.10 10.39
C ILE A 178 -1.20 15.57 9.97
N ASP A 179 -0.90 15.88 8.71
CA ASP A 179 -0.93 17.24 8.17
C ASP A 179 -1.13 17.21 6.63
N PRO A 180 -2.22 17.81 6.10
CA PRO A 180 -2.46 17.87 4.65
C PRO A 180 -1.41 18.68 3.88
N HIS A 181 -0.79 19.71 4.48
CA HIS A 181 0.26 20.48 3.81
C HIS A 181 1.56 19.69 3.71
N ALA A 182 1.85 18.83 4.71
CA ALA A 182 2.97 17.91 4.61
C ALA A 182 2.76 16.87 3.50
N ARG A 183 1.51 16.45 3.25
CA ARG A 183 1.17 15.60 2.10
C ARG A 183 1.48 16.30 0.79
N GLU A 184 0.97 17.52 0.60
CA GLU A 184 1.20 18.32 -0.62
C GLU A 184 2.70 18.49 -0.90
N TRP A 185 3.48 18.77 0.14
CA TRP A 185 4.93 18.90 0.04
C TRP A 185 5.61 17.59 -0.39
N ILE A 186 5.35 16.46 0.30
CA ILE A 186 5.98 15.17 -0.03
C ILE A 186 5.54 14.69 -1.42
N GLU A 187 4.27 14.86 -1.77
CA GLU A 187 3.74 14.52 -3.10
C GLU A 187 4.39 15.35 -4.22
N GLY A 188 4.74 16.60 -3.93
CA GLY A 188 5.40 17.51 -4.87
C GLY A 188 6.88 17.24 -5.12
N ILE A 189 7.59 16.58 -4.18
CA ILE A 189 9.04 16.28 -4.32
C ILE A 189 9.33 14.83 -4.70
N GLN A 190 8.42 13.90 -4.42
CA GLN A 190 8.68 12.49 -4.66
C GLN A 190 8.95 12.15 -6.13
N SER A 191 9.87 11.20 -6.35
CA SER A 191 10.21 10.68 -7.68
C SER A 191 9.61 9.29 -7.97
N VAL A 192 8.94 8.67 -6.99
CA VAL A 192 8.39 7.30 -7.06
C VAL A 192 7.41 7.17 -8.24
N SER A 193 6.53 8.14 -8.45
CA SER A 193 5.54 8.10 -9.54
C SER A 193 6.19 8.03 -10.92
N ALA A 194 7.19 8.87 -11.17
CA ALA A 194 7.91 8.89 -12.43
C ALA A 194 8.72 7.60 -12.66
N ILE A 195 9.38 7.09 -11.60
CA ILE A 195 10.14 5.84 -11.67
C ILE A 195 9.23 4.64 -11.89
N ALA A 196 8.06 4.60 -11.24
CA ALA A 196 7.08 3.53 -11.39
C ALA A 196 6.52 3.45 -12.82
N LEU A 197 6.33 4.60 -13.48
CA LEU A 197 5.95 4.69 -14.89
C LEU A 197 7.09 4.28 -15.84
N ALA A 198 8.33 4.56 -15.48
CA ALA A 198 9.52 4.19 -16.23
C ALA A 198 9.98 2.73 -16.00
N ARG A 199 9.05 1.82 -15.66
CA ARG A 199 9.34 0.40 -15.52
C ARG A 199 9.82 -0.17 -16.87
N PRO A 200 11.01 -0.78 -16.94
CA PRO A 200 11.61 -1.17 -18.22
C PRO A 200 10.92 -2.37 -18.88
N VAL A 201 10.37 -3.28 -18.06
CA VAL A 201 9.73 -4.51 -18.52
C VAL A 201 8.28 -4.51 -18.03
N PRO A 202 7.28 -4.43 -18.93
CA PRO A 202 5.89 -4.63 -18.55
C PRO A 202 5.74 -5.98 -17.85
N PRO A 203 4.91 -6.08 -16.80
CA PRO A 203 4.62 -7.37 -16.18
C PRO A 203 4.12 -8.36 -17.25
N VAL A 204 4.82 -9.49 -17.43
CA VAL A 204 4.36 -10.55 -18.35
C VAL A 204 2.96 -11.04 -17.95
N ARG A 205 2.70 -11.06 -16.63
CA ARG A 205 1.42 -11.41 -16.03
C ARG A 205 0.68 -10.14 -15.58
N ASP A 206 0.15 -9.41 -16.55
CA ASP A 206 -0.45 -8.08 -16.36
C ASP A 206 -1.95 -8.10 -16.01
N VAL A 207 -2.58 -9.28 -15.96
CA VAL A 207 -3.98 -9.42 -15.53
C VAL A 207 -4.05 -10.07 -14.15
N VAL A 208 -4.62 -9.36 -13.17
CA VAL A 208 -4.95 -9.96 -11.87
C VAL A 208 -6.36 -10.55 -11.93
N VAL A 209 -6.49 -11.85 -11.67
CA VAL A 209 -7.78 -12.50 -11.45
C VAL A 209 -8.03 -12.59 -9.95
N ILE A 210 -9.09 -11.95 -9.50
CA ILE A 210 -9.50 -11.92 -8.09
C ILE A 210 -10.66 -12.88 -7.83
N ALA A 211 -10.71 -13.44 -6.63
CA ALA A 211 -11.93 -14.06 -6.14
C ALA A 211 -12.99 -12.96 -5.94
N ALA A 212 -14.12 -13.08 -6.64
CA ALA A 212 -15.21 -12.13 -6.64
C ALA A 212 -16.45 -12.71 -5.95
N THR A 213 -17.30 -11.81 -5.47
CA THR A 213 -18.66 -12.12 -5.00
C THR A 213 -19.68 -11.48 -5.92
N THR A 214 -20.97 -11.77 -5.75
CA THR A 214 -22.04 -11.08 -6.48
C THR A 214 -21.97 -9.57 -6.25
N GLU A 215 -21.71 -9.12 -5.02
CA GLU A 215 -21.56 -7.70 -4.69
C GLU A 215 -20.35 -7.06 -5.39
N THR A 216 -19.28 -7.83 -5.61
CA THR A 216 -18.10 -7.36 -6.36
C THR A 216 -18.46 -7.10 -7.82
N ILE A 217 -19.22 -8.00 -8.44
CA ILE A 217 -19.69 -7.84 -9.82
C ILE A 217 -20.67 -6.69 -9.92
N ASP A 218 -21.64 -6.59 -9.00
CA ASP A 218 -22.63 -5.50 -8.98
C ASP A 218 -21.94 -4.13 -8.85
N MET A 219 -20.92 -4.03 -8.00
CA MET A 219 -20.11 -2.81 -7.86
C MET A 219 -19.44 -2.44 -9.19
N TYR A 220 -18.75 -3.40 -9.82
CA TYR A 220 -18.10 -3.14 -11.11
C TYR A 220 -19.12 -2.72 -12.18
N GLU A 221 -20.27 -3.37 -12.26
CA GLU A 221 -21.30 -3.02 -13.25
C GLU A 221 -21.96 -1.65 -12.99
N ARG A 222 -22.02 -1.22 -11.73
CA ARG A 222 -22.66 0.05 -11.34
C ARG A 222 -21.74 1.26 -11.39
N VAL A 223 -20.51 1.11 -10.92
CA VAL A 223 -19.57 2.23 -10.73
C VAL A 223 -18.21 1.99 -11.39
N ALA A 224 -18.08 0.93 -12.18
CA ALA A 224 -16.86 0.62 -12.94
C ALA A 224 -15.60 0.63 -12.04
N ALA A 225 -15.67 -0.06 -10.90
CA ALA A 225 -14.57 -0.09 -9.95
C ALA A 225 -14.43 -1.45 -9.26
N TYR A 226 -13.23 -1.70 -8.74
CA TYR A 226 -12.94 -2.74 -7.77
C TYR A 226 -12.34 -2.11 -6.51
N VAL A 227 -12.85 -2.49 -5.34
CA VAL A 227 -12.38 -1.97 -4.04
C VAL A 227 -11.92 -3.13 -3.17
N CYS A 228 -10.76 -2.99 -2.53
CA CYS A 228 -10.26 -3.96 -1.56
C CYS A 228 -9.52 -3.27 -0.41
N GLY A 229 -9.31 -4.00 0.68
CA GLY A 229 -8.55 -3.50 1.83
C GLY A 229 -7.09 -3.21 1.50
N ASN A 230 -6.48 -2.27 2.23
CA ASN A 230 -5.06 -1.91 2.08
C ASN A 230 -4.08 -3.03 2.47
N ASP A 231 -4.57 -4.05 3.19
CA ASP A 231 -3.83 -5.27 3.57
C ASP A 231 -3.59 -6.22 2.38
N ARG A 232 -4.38 -6.10 1.31
CA ARG A 232 -4.17 -6.92 0.10
C ARG A 232 -3.09 -6.29 -0.78
N SER A 233 -1.94 -6.95 -0.93
CA SER A 233 -0.95 -6.57 -1.95
C SER A 233 -1.46 -6.97 -3.33
N ILE A 234 -1.43 -6.02 -4.26
CA ILE A 234 -1.68 -6.26 -5.69
C ILE A 234 -0.48 -5.70 -6.43
N ALA A 235 0.19 -6.55 -7.20
CA ALA A 235 1.31 -6.14 -8.04
C ALA A 235 0.83 -5.15 -9.12
N GLN A 236 1.77 -4.49 -9.77
CA GLN A 236 1.43 -3.63 -10.90
C GLN A 236 0.78 -4.46 -12.02
N VAL A 237 -0.48 -4.16 -12.36
CA VAL A 237 -1.30 -4.89 -13.34
C VAL A 237 -2.08 -3.94 -14.22
N THR A 238 -2.33 -4.30 -15.47
CA THR A 238 -3.05 -3.46 -16.44
C THR A 238 -4.55 -3.77 -16.48
N HIS A 239 -4.95 -4.98 -16.11
CA HIS A 239 -6.36 -5.42 -16.14
C HIS A 239 -6.74 -6.23 -14.90
N VAL A 240 -8.05 -6.28 -14.63
CA VAL A 240 -8.65 -7.11 -13.58
C VAL A 240 -9.58 -8.13 -14.21
N GLY A 241 -9.51 -9.38 -13.78
CA GLY A 241 -10.49 -10.44 -14.07
C GLY A 241 -11.22 -10.87 -12.80
N PHE A 242 -12.47 -11.29 -12.95
CA PHE A 242 -13.32 -11.70 -11.82
C PHE A 242 -13.56 -13.21 -11.86
N TYR A 243 -13.22 -13.90 -10.79
CA TYR A 243 -13.55 -15.32 -10.61
C TYR A 243 -14.74 -15.47 -9.66
N LEU A 244 -15.88 -15.90 -10.19
CA LEU A 244 -17.14 -16.09 -9.47
C LEU A 244 -17.76 -17.43 -9.89
N ASN A 245 -18.41 -18.14 -8.98
CA ASN A 245 -19.21 -19.35 -9.31
C ASN A 245 -18.48 -20.40 -10.19
N LYS A 246 -17.20 -20.67 -9.89
CA LYS A 246 -16.33 -21.59 -10.65
C LYS A 246 -16.09 -21.19 -12.11
N GLN A 247 -16.06 -19.90 -12.39
CA GLN A 247 -15.66 -19.41 -13.70
C GLN A 247 -14.92 -18.08 -13.59
N ILE A 248 -14.04 -17.81 -14.53
CA ILE A 248 -13.52 -16.46 -14.77
C ILE A 248 -14.47 -15.79 -15.76
N GLU A 249 -14.98 -14.63 -15.39
CA GLU A 249 -15.89 -13.84 -16.22
C GLU A 249 -15.25 -13.49 -17.58
N PRO A 250 -16.05 -13.39 -18.67
CA PRO A 250 -15.54 -13.24 -20.04
C PRO A 250 -15.07 -11.83 -20.38
N TYR A 251 -14.73 -11.02 -19.38
CA TYR A 251 -14.30 -9.65 -19.56
C TYR A 251 -13.19 -9.29 -18.58
N PHE A 252 -12.24 -8.49 -19.07
CA PHE A 252 -11.10 -8.00 -18.33
C PHE A 252 -11.05 -6.48 -18.49
N PRO A 253 -11.69 -5.71 -17.60
CA PRO A 253 -11.55 -4.27 -17.60
C PRO A 253 -10.11 -3.83 -17.39
N ARG A 254 -9.72 -2.76 -18.07
CA ARG A 254 -8.45 -2.08 -17.88
C ARG A 254 -8.49 -1.27 -16.59
N VAL A 255 -7.40 -1.28 -15.85
CA VAL A 255 -7.19 -0.36 -14.71
C VAL A 255 -6.87 1.02 -15.27
N GLU A 256 -7.78 1.96 -15.09
CA GLU A 256 -7.64 3.34 -15.56
C GLU A 256 -6.95 4.22 -14.51
N GLU A 257 -7.26 4.03 -13.23
CA GLU A 257 -6.63 4.75 -12.13
C GLU A 257 -6.58 3.89 -10.86
N ARG A 258 -5.62 4.15 -9.97
CA ARG A 258 -5.48 3.50 -8.66
C ARG A 258 -5.50 4.55 -7.58
N ILE A 259 -6.44 4.50 -6.65
CA ILE A 259 -6.58 5.54 -5.64
C ILE A 259 -6.56 4.91 -4.25
N VAL A 260 -5.81 5.51 -3.33
CA VAL A 260 -5.87 5.17 -1.91
C VAL A 260 -6.40 6.38 -1.18
N PRO A 261 -7.72 6.47 -0.95
CA PRO A 261 -8.31 7.61 -0.27
C PRO A 261 -7.80 7.72 1.17
N ALA A 262 -7.43 8.92 1.61
CA ALA A 262 -7.08 9.15 3.00
C ALA A 262 -8.32 9.05 3.91
N ARG A 263 -9.51 9.36 3.40
CA ARG A 263 -10.75 9.40 4.16
C ARG A 263 -11.81 8.56 3.46
N TRP A 264 -12.57 7.79 4.23
CA TRP A 264 -13.66 6.96 3.72
C TRP A 264 -14.96 7.29 4.44
N ASN A 265 -15.60 8.40 4.08
CA ASN A 265 -16.83 8.87 4.73
C ASN A 265 -17.68 9.75 3.80
N LEU A 266 -18.89 10.11 4.25
CA LEU A 266 -19.83 10.92 3.46
C LEU A 266 -19.39 12.36 3.24
N GLU A 267 -18.56 12.94 4.11
CA GLU A 267 -18.02 14.28 3.92
C GLU A 267 -17.04 14.30 2.75
N GLU A 268 -16.20 13.28 2.67
CA GLU A 268 -15.25 13.10 1.57
C GLU A 268 -15.96 12.85 0.24
N VAL A 269 -17.06 12.07 0.24
CA VAL A 269 -17.92 11.92 -0.95
C VAL A 269 -18.40 13.29 -1.46
N LYS A 270 -18.89 14.16 -0.56
CA LYS A 270 -19.37 15.50 -0.94
C LYS A 270 -18.22 16.35 -1.49
N ARG A 271 -17.07 16.35 -0.83
CA ARG A 271 -15.88 17.11 -1.26
C ARG A 271 -15.43 16.69 -2.65
N LEU A 272 -15.25 15.38 -2.88
CA LEU A 272 -14.80 14.83 -4.16
C LEU A 272 -15.83 15.04 -5.29
N SER A 273 -17.12 15.02 -4.98
CA SER A 273 -18.18 15.27 -5.98
C SER A 273 -18.13 16.68 -6.59
N LEU A 274 -17.54 17.63 -5.87
CA LEU A 274 -17.37 19.03 -6.28
C LEU A 274 -16.00 19.30 -6.93
N SER A 275 -15.13 18.29 -7.04
CA SER A 275 -13.81 18.43 -7.66
C SER A 275 -13.88 18.56 -9.17
N ASP A 276 -12.96 19.34 -9.75
CA ASP A 276 -12.78 19.46 -11.21
C ASP A 276 -12.11 18.23 -11.82
N ALA A 277 -11.38 17.44 -11.02
CA ALA A 277 -10.74 16.22 -11.48
C ALA A 277 -11.78 15.10 -11.76
N PRO A 278 -11.80 14.48 -12.95
CA PRO A 278 -12.71 13.37 -13.25
C PRO A 278 -12.55 12.17 -12.30
N ALA A 279 -11.30 11.81 -11.97
CA ALA A 279 -10.98 10.70 -11.08
C ALA A 279 -11.58 10.90 -9.67
N ASP A 280 -11.59 12.13 -9.16
CA ASP A 280 -12.21 12.46 -7.87
C ASP A 280 -13.72 12.25 -7.91
N ARG A 281 -14.38 12.73 -8.98
CA ARG A 281 -15.83 12.55 -9.14
C ARG A 281 -16.22 11.09 -9.29
N ASP A 282 -15.39 10.29 -9.95
CA ASP A 282 -15.62 8.84 -10.06
C ASP A 282 -15.37 8.13 -8.72
N LEU A 283 -14.32 8.50 -7.99
CA LEU A 283 -14.11 8.03 -6.62
C LEU A 283 -15.29 8.37 -5.71
N ALA A 284 -15.85 9.58 -5.81
CA ALA A 284 -17.03 9.98 -5.04
C ALA A 284 -18.23 9.05 -5.29
N LYS A 285 -18.46 8.63 -6.55
CA LYS A 285 -19.51 7.67 -6.91
C LYS A 285 -19.24 6.28 -6.30
N VAL A 286 -18.00 5.81 -6.38
CA VAL A 286 -17.59 4.51 -5.80
C VAL A 286 -17.80 4.52 -4.29
N MET A 287 -17.27 5.53 -3.60
CA MET A 287 -17.43 5.70 -2.16
C MET A 287 -18.91 5.80 -1.75
N GLY A 288 -19.69 6.62 -2.46
CA GLY A 288 -21.12 6.76 -2.22
C GLY A 288 -21.90 5.44 -2.40
N TYR A 289 -21.54 4.65 -3.43
CA TYR A 289 -22.09 3.32 -3.63
C TYR A 289 -21.74 2.38 -2.46
N CYS A 290 -20.47 2.29 -2.08
CA CYS A 290 -20.02 1.41 -0.99
C CYS A 290 -20.69 1.76 0.34
N LEU A 291 -20.66 3.04 0.74
CA LEU A 291 -21.26 3.50 2.00
C LEU A 291 -22.78 3.25 2.04
N LYS A 292 -23.47 3.44 0.91
CA LYS A 292 -24.91 3.12 0.80
C LYS A 292 -25.20 1.62 0.92
N ASN A 293 -24.25 0.77 0.53
CA ASN A 293 -24.36 -0.69 0.59
C ASN A 293 -23.68 -1.29 1.84
N GLY A 294 -23.61 -0.53 2.94
CA GLY A 294 -23.23 -1.05 4.26
C GLY A 294 -21.72 -1.16 4.51
N TRP A 295 -20.87 -0.50 3.71
CA TRP A 295 -19.45 -0.42 4.02
C TRP A 295 -19.21 0.57 5.16
N GLU A 296 -18.39 0.18 6.13
CA GLU A 296 -18.11 0.99 7.31
C GLU A 296 -17.34 2.28 6.98
N PRO A 297 -17.74 3.44 7.52
CA PRO A 297 -16.92 4.65 7.49
C PRO A 297 -15.55 4.41 8.11
N GLY A 298 -14.53 5.06 7.56
CA GLY A 298 -13.15 4.92 8.04
C GLY A 298 -12.42 3.66 7.55
N ALA A 299 -13.05 2.88 6.66
CA ALA A 299 -12.39 1.74 6.03
C ALA A 299 -11.11 2.16 5.29
N GLN A 300 -10.04 1.38 5.48
CA GLN A 300 -8.77 1.58 4.80
C GLN A 300 -8.72 0.72 3.55
N VAL A 301 -8.96 1.36 2.42
CA VAL A 301 -9.14 0.67 1.14
C VAL A 301 -8.28 1.30 0.05
N GLN A 302 -8.08 0.51 -0.98
CA GLN A 302 -7.55 0.92 -2.26
C GLN A 302 -8.65 0.68 -3.32
N VAL A 303 -8.76 1.62 -4.25
CA VAL A 303 -9.79 1.67 -5.28
C VAL A 303 -9.10 1.58 -6.64
N PHE A 304 -9.52 0.61 -7.44
CA PHE A 304 -9.15 0.50 -8.84
C PHE A 304 -10.33 1.02 -9.64
N LEU A 305 -10.15 2.18 -10.28
CA LEU A 305 -11.10 2.64 -11.30
C LEU A 305 -10.83 1.83 -12.57
N LEU A 306 -11.90 1.24 -13.09
CA LEU A 306 -11.86 0.25 -14.14
C LEU A 306 -12.60 0.78 -15.37
N SER A 307 -12.17 0.37 -16.56
CA SER A 307 -12.92 0.66 -17.76
C SER A 307 -14.33 0.03 -17.68
N PRO A 308 -15.41 0.73 -18.08
CA PRO A 308 -16.75 0.16 -18.06
C PRO A 308 -16.87 -1.13 -18.88
N LYS A 309 -17.76 -2.04 -18.49
CA LYS A 309 -17.96 -3.34 -19.18
C LYS A 309 -18.20 -3.22 -20.70
N LYS A 310 -18.79 -2.12 -21.16
CA LYS A 310 -19.07 -1.87 -22.58
C LYS A 310 -17.96 -1.11 -23.32
N ALA A 311 -16.99 -0.54 -22.62
CA ALA A 311 -15.90 0.24 -23.22
C ALA A 311 -15.01 -0.62 -24.14
N SER A 312 -14.36 0.03 -25.12
CA SER A 312 -13.39 -0.60 -26.01
C SER A 312 -12.09 -0.99 -25.30
N SER A 313 -11.76 -0.31 -24.20
CA SER A 313 -10.63 -0.64 -23.32
C SER A 313 -10.89 -1.90 -22.47
N THR A 314 -12.12 -2.38 -22.37
CA THR A 314 -12.45 -3.64 -21.71
C THR A 314 -12.29 -4.80 -22.68
N THR A 315 -11.32 -5.67 -22.43
CA THR A 315 -11.14 -6.89 -23.23
C THR A 315 -12.31 -7.83 -22.99
N LYS A 316 -12.83 -8.46 -24.06
CA LYS A 316 -13.96 -9.40 -23.99
C LYS A 316 -13.63 -10.71 -24.69
N ARG A 317 -14.26 -11.78 -24.19
CA ARG A 317 -14.26 -13.12 -24.78
C ARG A 317 -15.69 -13.52 -25.14
N GLN A 318 -15.83 -14.56 -25.97
CA GLN A 318 -17.14 -15.11 -26.33
C GLN A 318 -17.84 -15.79 -25.14
N GLY A 319 -17.06 -16.38 -24.23
CA GLY A 319 -17.59 -17.09 -23.08
C GLY A 319 -16.63 -17.09 -21.88
N PRO A 320 -17.14 -17.42 -20.68
CA PRO A 320 -16.34 -17.49 -19.46
C PRO A 320 -15.31 -18.63 -19.52
N ILE A 321 -14.25 -18.55 -18.71
CA ILE A 321 -13.29 -19.65 -18.54
C ILE A 321 -13.77 -20.54 -17.40
N ILE A 322 -14.23 -21.74 -17.71
CA ILE A 322 -14.85 -22.63 -16.73
C ILE A 322 -13.80 -23.34 -15.86
N HIS A 323 -14.12 -23.51 -14.57
CA HIS A 323 -13.36 -24.30 -13.63
C HIS A 323 -14.08 -25.59 -13.27
N GLU A 324 -13.58 -26.70 -13.83
CA GLU A 324 -14.23 -28.01 -13.74
C GLU A 324 -13.89 -28.80 -12.47
N LYS A 325 -12.79 -28.46 -11.78
CA LYS A 325 -12.39 -29.19 -10.57
C LYS A 325 -13.42 -29.00 -9.45
N SER A 326 -13.62 -30.06 -8.67
CA SER A 326 -14.56 -30.11 -7.55
C SER A 326 -13.90 -30.72 -6.31
N GLY A 327 -14.49 -30.51 -5.13
CA GLY A 327 -13.96 -30.98 -3.84
C GLY A 327 -13.46 -29.85 -2.93
N ARG A 328 -13.19 -30.17 -1.66
CA ARG A 328 -12.74 -29.19 -0.66
C ARG A 328 -11.40 -28.61 -1.08
N GLY A 329 -11.32 -27.27 -1.14
CA GLY A 329 -10.11 -26.57 -1.51
C GLY A 329 -9.83 -26.49 -3.02
N SER A 330 -10.75 -26.97 -3.87
CA SER A 330 -10.60 -26.96 -5.34
C SER A 330 -10.68 -25.58 -5.97
N ALA A 331 -11.18 -24.54 -5.27
CA ALA A 331 -11.35 -23.21 -5.85
C ALA A 331 -10.09 -22.69 -6.56
N PHE A 332 -10.23 -22.33 -7.84
CA PHE A 332 -9.14 -21.90 -8.71
C PHE A 332 -8.43 -20.63 -8.22
N VAL A 333 -9.20 -19.71 -7.62
CA VAL A 333 -8.72 -18.45 -7.07
C VAL A 333 -9.21 -18.35 -5.63
N LYS A 334 -8.26 -18.37 -4.68
CA LYS A 334 -8.49 -18.01 -3.26
C LYS A 334 -7.73 -16.73 -2.92
N ASN A 335 -6.49 -16.67 -3.39
CA ASN A 335 -5.68 -15.47 -3.46
C ASN A 335 -5.65 -14.96 -4.91
N PRO A 336 -5.39 -13.65 -5.13
CA PRO A 336 -5.21 -13.11 -6.47
C PRO A 336 -4.20 -13.94 -7.27
N ARG A 337 -4.54 -14.24 -8.52
CA ARG A 337 -3.64 -14.93 -9.46
C ARG A 337 -3.34 -14.03 -10.64
N TYR A 338 -2.11 -14.09 -11.13
CA TYR A 338 -1.63 -13.23 -12.21
C TYR A 338 -1.43 -14.04 -13.48
N PHE A 339 -1.93 -13.54 -14.60
CA PHE A 339 -1.84 -14.20 -15.90
C PHE A 339 -1.46 -13.19 -16.98
N ALA A 340 -0.80 -13.69 -18.03
CA ALA A 340 -0.67 -12.94 -19.26
C ALA A 340 -2.04 -12.77 -19.91
N HIS A 341 -2.31 -11.58 -20.43
CA HIS A 341 -3.54 -11.31 -21.18
C HIS A 341 -3.79 -12.33 -22.30
N SER A 342 -2.76 -12.66 -23.08
CA SER A 342 -2.82 -13.65 -24.18
C SER A 342 -3.23 -15.05 -23.70
N ALA A 343 -2.73 -15.49 -22.53
CA ALA A 343 -3.08 -16.78 -21.96
C ALA A 343 -4.56 -16.85 -21.57
N LEU A 344 -5.11 -15.77 -21.00
CA LEU A 344 -6.53 -15.70 -20.66
C LEU A 344 -7.43 -15.66 -21.89
N VAL A 345 -7.02 -14.97 -22.96
CA VAL A 345 -7.77 -14.95 -24.22
C VAL A 345 -7.84 -16.36 -24.83
N ALA A 346 -6.72 -17.09 -24.83
CA ALA A 346 -6.59 -18.41 -25.45
C ALA A 346 -7.13 -19.58 -24.60
N ALA A 347 -7.36 -19.41 -23.30
CA ALA A 347 -7.73 -20.53 -22.41
C ALA A 347 -9.20 -20.96 -22.54
N ASP A 348 -9.46 -22.21 -22.92
CA ASP A 348 -10.82 -22.77 -22.93
C ASP A 348 -11.35 -23.01 -21.51
N ASN A 349 -10.50 -23.51 -20.63
CA ASN A 349 -10.81 -23.76 -19.23
C ASN A 349 -9.59 -23.47 -18.35
N THR A 350 -9.82 -23.45 -17.04
CA THR A 350 -8.77 -23.10 -16.06
C THR A 350 -7.58 -24.07 -15.99
N THR A 351 -7.65 -25.27 -16.57
CA THR A 351 -6.51 -26.20 -16.60
C THR A 351 -5.42 -25.73 -17.55
N HIS A 352 -5.76 -24.93 -18.58
CA HIS A 352 -4.80 -24.30 -19.49
C HIS A 352 -4.06 -23.13 -18.85
N LEU A 353 -4.48 -22.70 -17.65
CA LEU A 353 -3.92 -21.60 -16.87
C LEU A 353 -3.13 -22.12 -15.64
N SER A 354 -2.82 -23.42 -15.59
CA SER A 354 -2.18 -24.08 -14.44
C SER A 354 -0.72 -23.69 -14.31
#